data_AF-A0AAU0UP48-F1
#
_entry.id   AF-A0AAU0UP48-F1
#
_cell.length_a   1.000
_cell.length_b   1.000
_cell.length_c   1.000
_cell.angle_alpha   90.00
_cell.angle_beta   90.00
_cell.angle_gamma   90.00
#
_symmetry.space_group_name_H-M   'P 1'
#
loop_
_entity.id
_entity.type
_entity.pdbx_description
1 polymer ?
#
loop_
_entity_poly.entity_id
_entity_poly.type
_entity_poly.pdbx_seq_one_letter_code
_entity_poly.pdbx_strand_id
1 'polypeptide(L)'
;MKKLCFGSFTTILKLCKVKSVTQKWLCGTLLLSIAPTYDIRHDDGTVSDLLKGKKNLSPHVTELALTADKKELSEYFERSVLPLLDGNKRSLIVLALKDIIDSDDTIENDTVIEIVNDMTKEDIANRNAFVLGDFLAGIFLYTVLNVNNRNCEDSIKEITHEYIESFEDQKINVIFQGSYSNFSTETAHEIAMDARTLVLLSETGGKCQRCSKVLGIKKEGNDVNYAKIINLSENEDIVLCVECEREIQNASDGEKQALLSAKHDLETFITAREATSRYKIEKQIEHVLREVDLMDVTVDTQLKIKPVKVENKIAEKRLRERVLYDVNRLYQGVNDSLDRLAGENKLNTNKFAKSIKRMYEDANETNISQSDLYHLLVQTLFEKTGRKYREACEIIISYFVQRCEVFDEIT
;
A
#
# COMPACT_ATOMS: atom_id res chain seq x y z
N MET A 1 -9.22 -22.10 27.50
CA MET A 1 -9.36 -21.74 26.07
C MET A 1 -10.18 -20.47 26.02
N LYS A 2 -9.60 -19.43 25.43
CA LYS A 2 -10.21 -18.09 25.45
C LYS A 2 -11.34 -18.03 24.44
N LYS A 3 -12.39 -17.31 24.80
CA LYS A 3 -13.59 -17.09 24.01
C LYS A 3 -13.92 -15.61 23.97
N LEU A 4 -14.25 -15.10 22.79
CA LEU A 4 -14.74 -13.75 22.62
C LEU A 4 -16.18 -13.67 23.11
N CYS A 5 -16.45 -12.80 24.08
CA CYS A 5 -17.77 -12.47 24.58
C CYS A 5 -17.75 -11.07 25.21
N PHE A 6 -18.92 -10.54 25.59
CA PHE A 6 -18.99 -9.20 26.19
C PHE A 6 -18.10 -9.07 27.45
N GLY A 7 -18.07 -10.10 28.28
CA GLY A 7 -17.28 -10.15 29.50
C GLY A 7 -15.78 -10.19 29.24
N SER A 8 -15.30 -10.94 28.24
CA SER A 8 -13.88 -10.98 27.89
C SER A 8 -13.42 -9.66 27.27
N PHE A 9 -14.21 -9.12 26.32
CA PHE A 9 -13.99 -7.80 25.73
C PHE A 9 -13.90 -6.70 26.81
N THR A 10 -14.90 -6.64 27.68
CA THR A 10 -14.95 -5.60 28.73
C THR A 10 -13.87 -5.79 29.78
N THR A 11 -13.46 -7.04 30.06
CA THR A 11 -12.38 -7.33 31.01
C THR A 11 -11.03 -6.85 30.50
N ILE A 12 -10.73 -7.02 29.20
CA ILE A 12 -9.53 -6.43 28.58
C ILE A 12 -9.53 -4.91 28.78
N LEU A 13 -10.62 -4.24 28.41
CA LEU A 13 -10.73 -2.79 28.55
C LEU A 13 -10.62 -2.34 30.02
N LYS A 14 -11.20 -3.10 30.96
CA LYS A 14 -11.11 -2.84 32.41
C LYS A 14 -9.67 -2.89 32.91
N LEU A 15 -8.84 -3.81 32.40
CA LEU A 15 -7.42 -3.91 32.78
C LEU A 15 -6.55 -2.82 32.13
N CYS A 16 -7.03 -2.25 31.02
CA CYS A 16 -6.37 -1.20 30.24
C CYS A 16 -6.96 0.21 30.43
N LYS A 17 -7.88 0.41 31.38
CA LYS A 17 -8.50 1.70 31.66
C LYS A 17 -7.58 2.65 32.43
N VAL A 18 -7.84 3.95 32.34
CA VAL A 18 -7.23 4.96 33.21
C VAL A 18 -7.56 4.66 34.67
N LYS A 19 -6.60 4.85 35.59
CA LYS A 19 -6.75 4.48 37.01
C LYS A 19 -7.99 5.08 37.69
N SER A 20 -8.37 6.31 37.33
CA SER A 20 -9.52 7.04 37.89
C SER A 20 -10.88 6.48 37.45
N VAL A 21 -10.94 5.74 36.34
CA VAL A 21 -12.19 5.19 35.81
C VAL A 21 -12.59 3.96 36.60
N THR A 22 -13.85 3.85 37.00
CA THR A 22 -14.35 2.64 37.67
C THR A 22 -14.85 1.61 36.65
N GLN A 23 -14.89 0.33 37.01
CA GLN A 23 -15.39 -0.72 36.10
C GLN A 23 -16.86 -0.50 35.70
N LYS A 24 -17.69 0.02 36.62
CA LYS A 24 -19.10 0.33 36.35
C LYS A 24 -19.29 1.52 35.43
N TRP A 25 -18.42 2.52 35.56
CA TRP A 25 -18.41 3.66 34.63
C TRP A 25 -18.08 3.19 33.22
N LEU A 26 -16.99 2.44 33.06
CA LEU A 26 -16.59 1.88 31.77
C LEU A 26 -17.69 0.98 31.16
N CYS A 27 -18.17 -0.01 31.92
CA CYS A 27 -19.18 -0.94 31.44
C CYS A 27 -20.49 -0.23 31.07
N GLY A 28 -20.96 0.70 31.91
CA GLY A 28 -22.17 1.46 31.61
C GLY A 28 -22.00 2.38 30.41
N THR A 29 -20.86 3.05 30.25
CA THR A 29 -20.55 3.86 29.06
C THR A 29 -20.57 3.01 27.78
N LEU A 30 -20.05 1.78 27.80
CA LEU A 30 -20.15 0.88 26.65
C LEU A 30 -21.62 0.60 26.29
N LEU A 31 -22.46 0.25 27.26
CA LEU A 31 -23.86 -0.08 26.97
C LEU A 31 -24.71 1.13 26.55
N LEU A 32 -24.39 2.32 27.06
CA LEU A 32 -25.03 3.57 26.64
C LEU A 32 -24.78 3.92 25.17
N SER A 33 -23.75 3.36 24.55
CA SER A 33 -23.49 3.53 23.11
C SER A 33 -24.54 2.88 22.21
N ILE A 34 -25.27 1.87 22.73
CA ILE A 34 -26.35 1.17 22.01
C ILE A 34 -27.72 1.51 22.62
N ALA A 35 -27.81 1.57 23.94
CA ALA A 35 -29.05 1.78 24.67
C ALA A 35 -28.91 3.00 25.61
N PRO A 36 -29.14 4.24 25.11
CA PRO A 36 -28.94 5.46 25.89
C PRO A 36 -29.78 5.56 27.18
N THR A 37 -30.85 4.78 27.30
CA THR A 37 -31.71 4.71 28.49
C THR A 37 -31.30 3.61 29.47
N TYR A 38 -30.36 2.73 29.11
CA TYR A 38 -29.90 1.62 29.94
C TYR A 38 -28.63 1.99 30.74
N ASP A 39 -28.77 2.90 31.70
CA ASP A 39 -27.65 3.35 32.51
C ASP A 39 -27.41 2.47 33.75
N ILE A 40 -26.39 1.61 33.68
CA ILE A 40 -25.95 0.75 34.79
C ILE A 40 -24.71 1.26 35.52
N ARG A 41 -24.30 2.52 35.33
CA ARG A 41 -23.07 3.08 35.95
C ARG A 41 -23.16 3.17 37.48
N HIS A 42 -24.32 2.91 38.07
CA HIS A 42 -24.54 2.86 39.50
C HIS A 42 -24.86 1.44 40.03
N ASP A 43 -24.88 0.42 39.17
CA ASP A 43 -25.23 -0.97 39.53
C ASP A 43 -23.98 -1.88 39.51
N ASP A 44 -23.29 -1.93 40.65
CA ASP A 44 -22.10 -2.76 40.83
C ASP A 44 -22.37 -4.26 40.66
N GLY A 45 -23.55 -4.74 41.05
CA GLY A 45 -23.92 -6.15 40.96
C GLY A 45 -24.07 -6.59 39.51
N THR A 46 -24.85 -5.83 38.74
CA THR A 46 -25.05 -6.10 37.32
C THR A 46 -23.76 -6.05 36.53
N VAL A 47 -22.95 -5.02 36.75
CA VAL A 47 -21.65 -4.89 36.09
C VAL A 47 -20.76 -6.07 36.43
N SER A 48 -20.65 -6.44 37.72
CA SER A 48 -19.82 -7.58 38.14
C SER A 48 -20.25 -8.88 37.45
N ASP A 49 -21.55 -9.16 37.36
CA ASP A 49 -22.03 -10.40 36.76
C ASP A 49 -21.84 -10.44 35.24
N LEU A 50 -21.98 -9.30 34.55
CA LEU A 50 -21.68 -9.20 33.12
C LEU A 50 -20.19 -9.42 32.84
N LEU A 51 -19.32 -8.71 33.57
CA LEU A 51 -17.87 -8.81 33.40
C LEU A 51 -17.34 -10.21 33.75
N LYS A 52 -18.02 -10.95 34.61
CA LYS A 52 -17.65 -12.33 34.96
C LYS A 52 -18.27 -13.38 34.04
N GLY A 53 -19.10 -13.00 33.08
CA GLY A 53 -19.79 -13.95 32.20
C GLY A 53 -20.88 -14.77 32.90
N LYS A 54 -21.39 -14.29 34.04
CA LYS A 54 -22.44 -14.99 34.82
C LYS A 54 -23.84 -14.76 34.26
N LYS A 55 -24.01 -13.70 33.48
CA LYS A 55 -25.30 -13.33 32.89
C LYS A 55 -25.15 -12.75 31.49
N ASN A 56 -26.22 -12.90 30.71
CA ASN A 56 -26.36 -12.26 29.41
C ASN A 56 -26.64 -10.76 29.56
N LEU A 57 -26.43 -10.03 28.46
CA LEU A 57 -26.90 -8.65 28.33
C LEU A 57 -28.43 -8.59 28.44
N SER A 58 -28.93 -7.42 28.82
CA SER A 58 -30.37 -7.15 28.84
C SER A 58 -30.96 -7.31 27.43
N PRO A 59 -32.13 -7.96 27.27
CA PRO A 59 -32.82 -8.04 25.98
C PRO A 59 -33.04 -6.67 25.33
N HIS A 60 -33.33 -5.64 26.13
CA HIS A 60 -33.46 -4.26 25.65
C HIS A 60 -32.20 -3.75 24.93
N VAL A 61 -31.01 -4.13 25.41
CA VAL A 61 -29.74 -3.75 24.76
C VAL A 61 -29.55 -4.53 23.47
N THR A 62 -29.78 -5.84 23.48
CA THR A 62 -29.59 -6.70 22.30
C THR A 62 -30.60 -6.39 21.19
N GLU A 63 -31.83 -6.03 21.53
CA GLU A 63 -32.86 -5.61 20.56
C GLU A 63 -32.49 -4.30 19.88
N LEU A 64 -31.99 -3.30 20.63
CA LEU A 64 -31.53 -2.03 20.05
C LEU A 64 -30.26 -2.19 19.21
N ALA A 65 -29.40 -3.14 19.56
CA ALA A 65 -28.18 -3.42 18.82
C ALA A 65 -28.45 -3.85 17.37
N LEU A 66 -29.59 -4.51 17.09
CA LEU A 66 -29.95 -4.98 15.74
C LEU A 66 -30.12 -3.84 14.73
N THR A 67 -30.46 -2.65 15.21
CA THR A 67 -30.70 -1.46 14.40
C THR A 67 -29.74 -0.32 14.74
N ALA A 68 -28.65 -0.60 15.47
CA ALA A 68 -27.68 0.41 15.84
C ALA A 68 -26.97 0.96 14.61
N ASP A 69 -26.85 2.28 14.51
CA ASP A 69 -26.07 2.91 13.45
C ASP A 69 -24.57 2.70 13.72
N LYS A 70 -23.89 2.00 12.80
CA LYS A 70 -22.47 1.64 12.93
C LYS A 70 -21.58 2.89 13.07
N LYS A 71 -21.93 3.98 12.40
CA LYS A 71 -21.14 5.21 12.38
C LYS A 71 -21.33 5.99 13.68
N GLU A 72 -22.57 6.17 14.15
CA GLU A 72 -22.84 6.78 15.45
C GLU A 72 -22.18 6.00 16.59
N LEU A 73 -22.19 4.66 16.51
CA LEU A 73 -21.51 3.80 17.47
C LEU A 73 -20.01 4.05 17.48
N SER A 74 -19.35 4.07 16.32
CA SER A 74 -17.92 4.39 16.25
C SER A 74 -17.60 5.79 16.79
N GLU A 75 -18.38 6.81 16.38
CA GLU A 75 -18.20 8.17 16.87
C GLU A 75 -18.37 8.26 18.39
N TYR A 76 -19.29 7.49 18.96
CA TYR A 76 -19.45 7.37 20.41
C TYR A 76 -18.22 6.73 21.06
N PHE A 77 -17.69 5.66 20.48
CA PHE A 77 -16.48 5.00 20.99
C PHE A 77 -15.30 5.96 21.02
N GLU A 78 -15.08 6.70 19.94
CA GLU A 78 -14.01 7.70 19.83
C GLU A 78 -14.14 8.81 20.89
N ARG A 79 -15.36 9.34 21.08
CA ARG A 79 -15.61 10.48 21.97
C ARG A 79 -15.76 10.11 23.45
N SER A 80 -16.27 8.93 23.75
CA SER A 80 -16.74 8.58 25.10
C SER A 80 -16.06 7.35 25.70
N VAL A 81 -15.62 6.39 24.88
CA VAL A 81 -14.97 5.15 25.37
C VAL A 81 -13.46 5.27 25.37
N LEU A 82 -12.84 5.72 24.26
CA LEU A 82 -11.39 5.84 24.16
C LEU A 82 -10.75 6.77 25.21
N PRO A 83 -11.38 7.88 25.65
CA PRO A 83 -10.85 8.71 26.72
C PRO A 83 -10.81 8.01 28.09
N LEU A 84 -11.55 6.90 28.26
CA LEU A 84 -11.54 6.10 29.49
C LEU A 84 -10.39 5.09 29.52
N LEU A 85 -9.70 4.89 28.38
CA LEU A 85 -8.63 3.92 28.20
C LEU A 85 -7.25 4.58 28.36
N ASP A 86 -6.30 3.85 28.95
CA ASP A 86 -4.91 4.28 29.05
C ASP A 86 -4.28 4.29 27.65
N GLY A 87 -3.83 5.46 27.21
CA GLY A 87 -3.17 5.66 25.91
C GLY A 87 -1.99 4.71 25.69
N ASN A 88 -1.23 4.41 26.74
CA ASN A 88 -0.05 3.53 26.68
C ASN A 88 -0.39 2.03 26.57
N LYS A 89 -1.67 1.68 26.75
CA LYS A 89 -2.16 0.30 26.69
C LYS A 89 -3.03 0.02 25.47
N ARG A 90 -3.24 1.00 24.59
CA ARG A 90 -4.08 0.85 23.39
C ARG A 90 -3.61 -0.29 22.48
N SER A 91 -2.31 -0.40 22.22
CA SER A 91 -1.77 -1.52 21.42
C SER A 91 -1.98 -2.88 22.11
N LEU A 92 -1.89 -2.93 23.45
CA LEU A 92 -2.12 -4.15 24.23
C LEU A 92 -3.58 -4.61 24.13
N ILE A 93 -4.53 -3.67 24.09
CA ILE A 93 -5.95 -3.99 23.89
C ILE A 93 -6.14 -4.70 22.55
N VAL A 94 -5.57 -4.15 21.48
CA VAL A 94 -5.66 -4.74 20.13
C VAL A 94 -5.06 -6.14 20.11
N LEU A 95 -3.85 -6.30 20.66
CA LEU A 95 -3.15 -7.59 20.69
C LEU A 95 -3.90 -8.64 21.51
N ALA A 96 -4.41 -8.26 22.68
CA ALA A 96 -5.20 -9.16 23.52
C ALA A 96 -6.52 -9.58 22.86
N LEU A 97 -7.18 -8.68 22.13
CA LEU A 97 -8.39 -9.01 21.36
C LEU A 97 -8.08 -9.92 20.18
N LYS A 98 -6.98 -9.66 19.45
CA LYS A 98 -6.50 -10.54 18.38
C LYS A 98 -6.24 -11.96 18.90
N ASP A 99 -5.52 -12.10 20.01
CA ASP A 99 -5.22 -13.41 20.61
C ASP A 99 -6.48 -14.17 21.03
N ILE A 100 -7.46 -13.48 21.64
CA ILE A 100 -8.74 -14.12 22.00
C ILE A 100 -9.51 -14.55 20.77
N ILE A 101 -9.60 -13.70 19.74
CA ILE A 101 -10.32 -13.99 18.50
C ILE A 101 -9.69 -15.19 17.77
N ASP A 102 -8.37 -15.21 17.68
CA ASP A 102 -7.61 -16.29 17.05
C ASP A 102 -7.79 -17.60 17.82
N SER A 103 -7.73 -17.55 19.15
CA SER A 103 -7.89 -18.70 20.05
C SER A 103 -9.31 -19.25 20.15
N ASP A 104 -10.34 -18.51 19.69
CA ASP A 104 -11.73 -18.93 19.78
C ASP A 104 -12.08 -19.85 18.61
N ASP A 105 -12.10 -21.16 18.88
CA ASP A 105 -12.40 -22.22 17.92
C ASP A 105 -13.87 -22.27 17.49
N THR A 106 -14.75 -21.50 18.15
CA THR A 106 -16.17 -21.42 17.79
C THR A 106 -16.47 -20.40 16.70
N ILE A 107 -15.46 -19.63 16.30
CA ILE A 107 -15.57 -18.60 15.26
C ILE A 107 -14.79 -19.03 14.03
N GLU A 108 -15.51 -19.20 12.92
CA GLU A 108 -14.93 -19.52 11.60
C GLU A 108 -14.15 -18.32 11.03
N ASN A 109 -13.16 -18.60 10.18
CA ASN A 109 -12.24 -17.59 9.66
C ASN A 109 -12.93 -16.48 8.85
N ASP A 110 -14.01 -16.79 8.14
CA ASP A 110 -14.80 -15.88 7.31
C ASP A 110 -15.88 -15.12 8.10
N THR A 111 -16.03 -15.39 9.40
CA THR A 111 -17.00 -14.71 10.24
C THR A 111 -16.61 -13.24 10.43
N VAL A 112 -17.51 -12.32 10.09
CA VAL A 112 -17.36 -10.88 10.38
C VAL A 112 -17.44 -10.63 11.88
N ILE A 113 -16.33 -10.19 12.48
CA ILE A 113 -16.23 -9.87 13.92
C ILE A 113 -16.19 -8.35 14.13
N GLU A 114 -15.48 -7.60 13.29
CA GLU A 114 -15.49 -6.14 13.36
C GLU A 114 -16.58 -5.60 12.43
N ILE A 115 -17.77 -5.36 13.00
CA ILE A 115 -18.99 -5.05 12.23
C ILE A 115 -18.96 -3.66 11.59
N VAL A 116 -18.18 -2.69 12.07
CA VAL A 116 -18.19 -1.33 11.52
C VAL A 116 -17.61 -1.31 10.10
N ASN A 117 -16.52 -2.04 9.86
CA ASN A 117 -15.86 -2.12 8.55
C ASN A 117 -15.89 -3.52 7.94
N ASP A 118 -16.79 -4.38 8.43
CA ASP A 118 -17.03 -5.73 7.93
C ASP A 118 -15.76 -6.61 7.88
N MET A 119 -14.86 -6.49 8.88
CA MET A 119 -13.63 -7.32 8.93
C MET A 119 -13.91 -8.70 9.54
N THR A 120 -13.42 -9.72 8.83
CA THR A 120 -13.50 -11.12 9.25
C THR A 120 -12.45 -11.48 10.31
N LYS A 121 -12.59 -12.65 10.93
CA LYS A 121 -11.54 -13.22 11.81
C LYS A 121 -10.19 -13.29 11.10
N GLU A 122 -10.17 -13.75 9.85
CA GLU A 122 -8.96 -13.83 9.03
C GLU A 122 -8.37 -12.44 8.72
N ASP A 123 -9.20 -11.45 8.41
CA ASP A 123 -8.74 -10.07 8.19
C ASP A 123 -8.07 -9.50 9.45
N ILE A 124 -8.70 -9.70 10.61
CA ILE A 124 -8.19 -9.23 11.90
C ILE A 124 -6.85 -9.89 12.22
N ALA A 125 -6.69 -11.20 11.96
CA ALA A 125 -5.46 -11.93 12.20
C ALA A 125 -4.29 -11.37 11.36
N ASN A 126 -4.53 -11.11 10.07
CA ASN A 126 -3.51 -10.67 9.12
C ASN A 126 -3.21 -9.16 9.14
N ARG A 127 -4.02 -8.36 9.84
CA ARG A 127 -3.89 -6.90 9.87
C ARG A 127 -3.04 -6.39 11.04
N ASN A 128 -2.26 -5.34 10.80
CA ASN A 128 -1.43 -4.66 11.80
C ASN A 128 -1.81 -3.19 12.02
N ALA A 129 -2.74 -2.64 11.23
CA ALA A 129 -3.13 -1.23 11.31
C ALA A 129 -4.63 -1.06 11.55
N PHE A 130 -4.99 -0.20 12.51
CA PHE A 130 -6.34 -0.09 13.04
C PHE A 130 -6.77 1.36 13.26
N VAL A 131 -8.04 1.65 12.95
CA VAL A 131 -8.75 2.79 13.55
C VAL A 131 -9.34 2.27 14.85
N LEU A 132 -8.81 2.72 15.97
CA LEU A 132 -9.09 2.11 17.27
C LEU A 132 -10.57 2.23 17.68
N GLY A 133 -11.20 3.38 17.44
CA GLY A 133 -12.62 3.61 17.73
C GLY A 133 -13.51 2.60 17.01
N ASP A 134 -13.37 2.52 15.69
CA ASP A 134 -14.07 1.55 14.84
C ASP A 134 -13.83 0.10 15.30
N PHE A 135 -12.55 -0.27 15.49
CA PHE A 135 -12.18 -1.64 15.84
C PHE A 135 -12.83 -2.10 17.14
N LEU A 136 -12.82 -1.26 18.17
CA LEU A 136 -13.47 -1.57 19.43
C LEU A 136 -15.01 -1.55 19.32
N ALA A 137 -15.57 -0.62 18.56
CA ALA A 137 -17.01 -0.50 18.34
C ALA A 137 -17.59 -1.73 17.65
N GLY A 138 -16.95 -2.23 16.59
CA GLY A 138 -17.46 -3.38 15.86
C GLY A 138 -17.31 -4.69 16.61
N ILE A 139 -16.16 -4.93 17.26
CA ILE A 139 -16.00 -6.11 18.11
C ILE A 139 -17.02 -6.08 19.24
N PHE A 140 -17.21 -4.92 19.88
CA PHE A 140 -18.23 -4.74 20.91
C PHE A 140 -19.61 -5.11 20.37
N LEU A 141 -20.02 -4.55 19.23
CA LEU A 141 -21.31 -4.83 18.60
C LEU A 141 -21.47 -6.33 18.29
N TYR A 142 -20.41 -6.99 17.81
CA TYR A 142 -20.40 -8.44 17.59
C TYR A 142 -20.65 -9.22 18.89
N THR A 143 -19.99 -8.84 19.99
CA THR A 143 -20.21 -9.50 21.29
C THR A 143 -21.63 -9.32 21.82
N VAL A 144 -22.32 -8.24 21.46
CA VAL A 144 -23.70 -7.97 21.86
C VAL A 144 -24.70 -8.77 21.01
N LEU A 145 -24.45 -8.87 19.70
CA LEU A 145 -25.37 -9.49 18.75
C LEU A 145 -25.23 -11.01 18.64
N ASN A 146 -23.99 -11.50 18.64
CA ASN A 146 -23.70 -12.86 18.17
C ASN A 146 -23.26 -13.83 19.27
N VAL A 147 -23.01 -13.33 20.49
CA VAL A 147 -22.40 -14.13 21.56
C VAL A 147 -23.24 -14.12 22.84
N ASN A 148 -23.51 -15.32 23.37
CA ASN A 148 -24.03 -15.48 24.73
C ASN A 148 -22.91 -15.21 25.74
N ASN A 149 -23.08 -14.17 26.56
CA ASN A 149 -22.11 -13.83 27.60
C ASN A 149 -22.13 -14.79 28.79
N ARG A 150 -23.25 -15.48 29.02
CA ARG A 150 -23.40 -16.45 30.09
C ARG A 150 -22.55 -17.70 29.82
N ASN A 151 -21.96 -18.27 30.86
CA ASN A 151 -21.10 -19.47 30.81
C ASN A 151 -19.71 -19.22 30.21
N CYS A 152 -19.25 -17.96 30.20
CA CYS A 152 -17.91 -17.58 29.75
C CYS A 152 -16.91 -17.40 30.90
N GLU A 153 -17.27 -17.76 32.14
CA GLU A 153 -16.49 -17.54 33.36
C GLU A 153 -15.05 -18.03 33.23
N ASP A 154 -14.85 -19.24 32.71
CA ASP A 154 -13.53 -19.87 32.66
C ASP A 154 -12.62 -19.20 31.64
N SER A 155 -13.16 -18.81 30.48
CA SER A 155 -12.46 -17.99 29.50
C SER A 155 -12.04 -16.64 30.09
N ILE A 156 -12.96 -15.97 30.78
CA ILE A 156 -12.71 -14.63 31.34
C ILE A 156 -11.65 -14.66 32.45
N LYS A 157 -11.60 -15.73 33.26
CA LYS A 157 -10.59 -15.88 34.33
C LYS A 157 -9.15 -15.92 33.79
N GLU A 158 -8.96 -16.37 32.55
CA GLU A 158 -7.63 -16.40 31.90
C GLU A 158 -7.12 -14.98 31.55
N ILE A 159 -8.00 -13.96 31.56
CA ILE A 159 -7.67 -12.58 31.20
C ILE A 159 -7.23 -11.82 32.45
N THR A 160 -5.93 -11.91 32.75
CA THR A 160 -5.29 -11.27 33.91
C THR A 160 -4.43 -10.06 33.52
N HIS A 161 -3.86 -9.37 34.51
CA HIS A 161 -2.88 -8.31 34.25
C HIS A 161 -1.64 -8.86 33.54
N GLU A 162 -1.15 -10.02 33.97
CA GLU A 162 0.01 -10.71 33.40
C GLU A 162 -0.26 -11.12 31.94
N TYR A 163 -1.49 -11.56 31.64
CA TYR A 163 -1.90 -11.83 30.25
C TYR A 163 -1.79 -10.58 29.37
N ILE A 164 -2.29 -9.43 29.84
CA ILE A 164 -2.18 -8.18 29.08
C ILE A 164 -0.72 -7.75 28.93
N GLU A 165 0.09 -7.87 29.97
CA GLU A 165 1.51 -7.49 29.98
C GLU A 165 2.37 -8.43 29.11
N SER A 166 1.91 -9.65 28.84
CA SER A 166 2.63 -10.58 27.95
C SER A 166 2.77 -10.08 26.51
N PHE A 167 1.99 -9.08 26.10
CA PHE A 167 2.04 -8.48 24.76
C PHE A 167 2.93 -7.22 24.67
N GLU A 168 3.64 -6.84 25.75
CA GLU A 168 4.40 -5.59 25.81
C GLU A 168 5.45 -5.47 24.68
N ASP A 169 6.16 -6.56 24.38
CA ASP A 169 7.18 -6.60 23.32
C ASP A 169 6.59 -6.50 21.90
N GLN A 170 5.29 -6.78 21.75
CA GLN A 170 4.59 -6.79 20.47
C GLN A 170 3.90 -5.46 20.16
N LYS A 171 3.97 -4.46 21.06
CA LYS A 171 3.34 -3.14 20.88
C LYS A 171 3.68 -2.47 19.55
N ILE A 172 4.91 -2.67 19.06
CA ILE A 172 5.42 -2.07 17.82
C ILE A 172 4.66 -2.59 16.58
N ASN A 173 4.04 -3.77 16.69
CA ASN A 173 3.34 -4.43 15.60
C ASN A 173 1.93 -3.87 15.36
N VAL A 174 1.49 -2.90 16.17
CA VAL A 174 0.18 -2.25 16.03
C VAL A 174 0.36 -0.80 15.61
N ILE A 175 -0.22 -0.45 14.47
CA ILE A 175 -0.21 0.91 13.91
C ILE A 175 -1.62 1.50 14.06
N PHE A 176 -1.72 2.73 14.58
CA PHE A 176 -3.01 3.44 14.64
C PHE A 176 -3.14 4.43 13.48
N GLN A 177 -4.31 4.44 12.84
CA GLN A 177 -4.65 5.32 11.71
C GLN A 177 -5.86 6.20 12.05
N GLY A 178 -6.00 7.34 11.37
CA GLY A 178 -7.10 8.28 11.58
C GLY A 178 -8.41 7.92 10.87
N SER A 179 -8.35 7.09 9.85
CA SER A 179 -9.50 6.54 9.12
C SER A 179 -9.04 5.31 8.36
N TYR A 180 -9.89 4.30 8.21
CA TYR A 180 -9.64 3.28 7.20
C TYR A 180 -9.77 3.98 5.85
N SER A 181 -8.72 3.95 5.03
CA SER A 181 -8.88 4.30 3.63
C SER A 181 -9.88 3.31 3.04
N ASN A 182 -11.06 3.79 2.64
CA ASN A 182 -12.05 3.02 1.90
C ASN A 182 -11.47 2.64 0.53
N PHE A 183 -10.54 1.69 0.52
CA PHE A 183 -10.15 0.98 -0.67
C PHE A 183 -11.14 -0.17 -0.81
N SER A 184 -12.40 0.16 -1.10
CA SER A 184 -13.43 -0.87 -1.33
C SER A 184 -13.10 -1.60 -2.62
N THR A 185 -13.60 -2.83 -2.75
CA THR A 185 -13.49 -3.58 -4.01
C THR A 185 -14.09 -2.78 -5.17
N GLU A 186 -15.12 -1.97 -4.92
CA GLU A 186 -15.74 -1.06 -5.88
C GLU A 186 -14.80 0.08 -6.27
N THR A 187 -14.16 0.75 -5.31
CA THR A 187 -13.14 1.78 -5.58
C THR A 187 -11.91 1.19 -6.27
N ALA A 188 -11.50 -0.02 -5.90
CA ALA A 188 -10.46 -0.76 -6.61
C ALA A 188 -10.90 -1.11 -8.05
N HIS A 189 -12.18 -1.45 -8.25
CA HIS A 189 -12.75 -1.71 -9.57
C HIS A 189 -12.83 -0.43 -10.40
N GLU A 190 -13.25 0.69 -9.83
CA GLU A 190 -13.29 1.99 -10.49
C GLU A 190 -11.89 2.45 -10.88
N ILE A 191 -10.91 2.35 -9.97
CA ILE A 191 -9.51 2.66 -10.27
C ILE A 191 -8.96 1.71 -11.35
N ALA A 192 -9.29 0.41 -11.29
CA ALA A 192 -8.89 -0.55 -12.30
C ALA A 192 -9.56 -0.27 -13.65
N MET A 193 -10.83 0.14 -13.66
CA MET A 193 -11.58 0.53 -14.86
C MET A 193 -11.02 1.82 -15.46
N ASP A 194 -10.69 2.81 -14.64
CA ASP A 194 -10.06 4.06 -15.07
C ASP A 194 -8.65 3.79 -15.60
N ALA A 195 -7.87 2.94 -14.94
CA ALA A 195 -6.56 2.50 -15.42
C ALA A 195 -6.66 1.75 -16.76
N ARG A 196 -7.61 0.80 -16.89
CA ARG A 196 -7.88 0.09 -18.15
C ARG A 196 -8.32 1.06 -19.26
N THR A 197 -9.18 2.01 -18.94
CA THR A 197 -9.64 3.05 -19.88
C THR A 197 -8.46 3.93 -20.33
N LEU A 198 -7.58 4.33 -19.41
CA LEU A 198 -6.37 5.10 -19.71
C LEU A 198 -5.40 4.34 -20.61
N VAL A 199 -5.19 3.04 -20.37
CA VAL A 199 -4.36 2.19 -21.24
C VAL A 199 -4.93 2.15 -22.66
N LEU A 200 -6.21 1.82 -22.84
CA LEU A 200 -6.86 1.77 -24.16
C LEU A 200 -6.88 3.15 -24.86
N LEU A 201 -7.05 4.24 -24.11
CA LEU A 201 -6.93 5.59 -24.66
C LEU A 201 -5.48 5.90 -25.07
N SER A 202 -4.48 5.43 -24.33
CA SER A 202 -3.08 5.62 -24.71
C SER A 202 -2.71 4.87 -25.98
N GLU A 203 -3.23 3.64 -26.15
CA GLU A 203 -3.01 2.81 -27.34
C GLU A 203 -3.62 3.44 -28.60
N THR A 204 -4.81 4.03 -28.46
CA THR A 204 -5.56 4.62 -29.57
C THR A 204 -5.20 6.09 -29.83
N GLY A 205 -4.31 6.66 -29.04
CA GLY A 205 -3.99 8.09 -29.09
C GLY A 205 -5.18 8.99 -28.72
N GLY A 206 -6.05 8.50 -27.83
CA GLY A 206 -7.22 9.19 -27.33
C GLY A 206 -8.37 9.26 -28.33
N LYS A 207 -8.53 8.26 -29.20
CA LYS A 207 -9.53 8.25 -30.27
C LYS A 207 -10.42 7.02 -30.21
N CYS A 208 -11.66 7.17 -30.64
CA CYS A 208 -12.59 6.07 -30.84
C CYS A 208 -12.04 5.10 -31.90
N GLN A 209 -11.95 3.81 -31.58
CA GLN A 209 -11.41 2.80 -32.50
C GLN A 209 -12.27 2.58 -33.75
N ARG A 210 -13.56 2.93 -33.71
CA ARG A 210 -14.47 2.81 -34.87
C ARG A 210 -14.51 4.07 -35.73
N CYS A 211 -14.78 5.24 -35.15
CA CYS A 211 -14.99 6.48 -35.91
C CYS A 211 -13.85 7.48 -35.84
N SER A 212 -12.77 7.17 -35.10
CA SER A 212 -11.58 8.03 -34.92
C SER A 212 -11.83 9.39 -34.28
N LYS A 213 -13.05 9.68 -33.79
CA LYS A 213 -13.34 10.90 -33.01
C LYS A 213 -12.50 10.91 -31.72
N VAL A 214 -11.99 12.08 -31.36
CA VAL A 214 -11.26 12.28 -30.11
C VAL A 214 -12.19 12.02 -28.92
N LEU A 215 -11.70 11.24 -27.98
CA LEU A 215 -12.36 10.89 -26.73
C LEU A 215 -11.75 11.69 -25.57
N GLY A 216 -12.56 11.97 -24.55
CA GLY A 216 -12.10 12.65 -23.33
C GLY A 216 -12.77 12.15 -22.07
N ILE A 217 -12.17 12.51 -20.94
CA ILE A 217 -12.66 12.23 -19.59
C ILE A 217 -13.47 13.44 -19.11
N LYS A 218 -14.59 13.22 -18.42
CA LYS A 218 -15.44 14.29 -17.89
C LYS A 218 -14.65 15.18 -16.93
N LYS A 219 -14.41 16.42 -17.32
CA LYS A 219 -14.05 17.53 -16.43
C LYS A 219 -15.18 18.55 -16.53
N GLU A 220 -15.70 19.00 -15.40
CA GLU A 220 -16.87 19.88 -15.33
C GLU A 220 -16.87 20.95 -16.44
N GLY A 221 -17.89 20.92 -17.31
CA GLY A 221 -18.19 22.00 -18.24
C GLY A 221 -17.76 21.86 -19.70
N ASN A 222 -17.24 20.72 -20.20
CA ASN A 222 -16.92 20.56 -21.63
C ASN A 222 -17.61 19.34 -22.29
N ASP A 223 -18.21 19.56 -23.46
CA ASP A 223 -18.77 18.54 -24.35
C ASP A 223 -17.64 17.79 -25.07
N VAL A 224 -17.14 16.70 -24.47
CA VAL A 224 -16.21 15.77 -25.13
C VAL A 224 -16.91 14.42 -25.34
N ASN A 225 -16.63 13.75 -26.47
CA ASN A 225 -17.10 12.39 -26.70
C ASN A 225 -16.53 11.47 -25.62
N TYR A 226 -17.40 10.80 -24.86
CA TYR A 226 -16.98 9.95 -23.75
C TYR A 226 -16.46 8.60 -24.25
N ALA A 227 -15.35 8.16 -23.66
CA ALA A 227 -14.81 6.83 -23.84
C ALA A 227 -15.72 5.78 -23.16
N LYS A 228 -16.04 4.71 -23.89
CA LYS A 228 -16.75 3.53 -23.40
C LYS A 228 -15.95 2.29 -23.74
N ILE A 229 -15.66 1.47 -22.73
CA ILE A 229 -15.06 0.15 -22.91
C ILE A 229 -16.14 -0.80 -23.41
N ILE A 230 -15.85 -1.53 -24.48
CA ILE A 230 -16.69 -2.59 -25.02
C ILE A 230 -15.89 -3.88 -25.08
N ASN A 231 -16.44 -4.91 -24.44
CA ASN A 231 -15.94 -6.27 -24.48
C ASN A 231 -16.42 -6.91 -25.81
N LEU A 232 -15.49 -7.18 -26.73
CA LEU A 232 -15.80 -7.86 -27.99
C LEU A 232 -15.53 -9.38 -27.94
N SER A 233 -14.62 -9.81 -27.07
CA SER A 233 -14.28 -11.22 -26.79
C SER A 233 -13.83 -11.39 -25.33
N GLU A 234 -13.65 -12.62 -24.85
CA GLU A 234 -13.33 -12.93 -23.43
C GLU A 234 -12.12 -12.16 -22.87
N ASN A 235 -11.21 -11.65 -23.71
CA ASN A 235 -10.03 -10.90 -23.29
C ASN A 235 -9.74 -9.63 -24.11
N GLU A 236 -10.62 -9.23 -25.03
CA GLU A 236 -10.35 -8.09 -25.92
C GLU A 236 -11.34 -6.96 -25.74
N ASP A 237 -10.86 -5.92 -25.07
CA ASP A 237 -11.55 -4.66 -24.87
C ASP A 237 -11.22 -3.64 -25.95
N ILE A 238 -12.22 -2.92 -26.43
CA ILE A 238 -12.04 -1.76 -27.30
C ILE A 238 -12.61 -0.51 -26.66
N VAL A 239 -12.14 0.67 -27.08
CA VAL A 239 -12.66 1.96 -26.62
C VAL A 239 -13.39 2.69 -27.73
N LEU A 240 -14.67 3.00 -27.49
CA LEU A 240 -15.57 3.66 -28.45
C LEU A 240 -16.15 4.95 -27.87
N CYS A 241 -16.66 5.83 -28.74
CA CYS A 241 -17.57 6.89 -28.32
C CYS A 241 -18.97 6.31 -28.03
N VAL A 242 -19.79 7.06 -27.29
CA VAL A 242 -21.18 6.69 -26.96
C VAL A 242 -22.02 6.37 -28.20
N GLU A 243 -21.81 7.05 -29.31
CA GLU A 243 -22.52 6.78 -30.57
C GLU A 243 -22.14 5.41 -31.13
N CYS A 244 -20.83 5.15 -31.27
CA CYS A 244 -20.33 3.89 -31.81
C CYS A 244 -20.59 2.70 -30.89
N GLU A 245 -20.69 2.92 -29.58
CA GLU A 245 -21.12 1.91 -28.60
C GLU A 245 -22.55 1.44 -28.85
N ARG A 246 -23.49 2.36 -29.10
CA ARG A 246 -24.87 1.98 -29.44
C ARG A 246 -24.95 1.23 -30.76
N GLU A 247 -24.12 1.61 -31.72
CA GLU A 247 -24.09 0.99 -33.04
C GLU A 247 -23.38 -0.38 -33.05
N ILE A 248 -22.46 -0.66 -32.10
CA ILE A 248 -21.70 -1.92 -32.09
C ILE A 248 -22.54 -3.11 -31.62
N GLN A 249 -23.58 -2.85 -30.82
CA GLN A 249 -24.51 -3.89 -30.37
C GLN A 249 -25.23 -4.57 -31.55
N ASN A 250 -25.44 -3.84 -32.64
CA ASN A 250 -26.09 -4.33 -33.86
C ASN A 250 -25.10 -4.63 -35.00
N ALA A 251 -23.79 -4.53 -34.76
CA ALA A 251 -22.77 -4.76 -35.78
C ALA A 251 -22.62 -6.26 -36.08
N SER A 252 -22.30 -6.57 -37.32
CA SER A 252 -22.00 -7.94 -37.77
C SER A 252 -20.71 -8.47 -37.12
N ASP A 253 -20.58 -9.79 -37.02
CA ASP A 253 -19.37 -10.42 -36.48
C ASP A 253 -18.12 -10.07 -37.32
N GLY A 254 -18.29 -9.83 -38.63
CA GLY A 254 -17.22 -9.36 -39.51
C GLY A 254 -16.72 -7.95 -39.15
N GLU A 255 -17.62 -7.04 -38.76
CA GLU A 255 -17.23 -5.69 -38.32
C GLU A 255 -16.52 -5.72 -36.96
N LYS A 256 -16.97 -6.57 -36.05
CA LYS A 256 -16.31 -6.78 -34.75
C LYS A 256 -14.90 -7.35 -34.96
N GLN A 257 -14.75 -8.35 -35.84
CA GLN A 257 -13.46 -8.93 -36.16
C GLN A 257 -12.49 -7.93 -36.81
N ALA A 258 -13.00 -7.02 -37.65
CA ALA A 258 -12.19 -5.96 -38.26
C ALA A 258 -11.64 -4.98 -37.20
N LEU A 259 -12.45 -4.63 -36.19
CA LEU A 259 -12.01 -3.78 -35.08
C LEU A 259 -10.94 -4.47 -34.22
N LEU A 260 -11.09 -5.77 -33.95
CA LEU A 260 -10.09 -6.56 -33.23
C LEU A 260 -8.77 -6.64 -33.99
N SER A 261 -8.83 -6.86 -35.30
CA SER A 261 -7.65 -6.91 -36.15
C SER A 261 -6.90 -5.57 -36.15
N ALA A 262 -7.64 -4.46 -36.25
CA ALA A 262 -7.07 -3.11 -36.18
C ALA A 262 -6.46 -2.79 -34.80
N LYS A 263 -7.04 -3.32 -33.72
CA LYS A 263 -6.46 -3.21 -32.37
C LYS A 263 -5.12 -3.95 -32.29
N HIS A 264 -5.06 -5.18 -32.78
CA HIS A 264 -3.83 -5.97 -32.76
C HIS A 264 -2.69 -5.33 -33.57
N ASP A 265 -3.03 -4.72 -34.71
CA ASP A 265 -2.07 -3.95 -35.52
C ASP A 265 -1.50 -2.75 -34.73
N LEU A 266 -2.34 -2.05 -33.96
CA LEU A 266 -1.92 -0.93 -33.10
C LEU A 266 -1.03 -1.39 -31.95
N GLU A 267 -1.38 -2.48 -31.26
CA GLU A 267 -0.56 -3.07 -30.19
C GLU A 267 0.82 -3.49 -30.69
N THR A 268 0.85 -4.13 -31.87
CA THR A 268 2.09 -4.52 -32.54
C THR A 268 2.94 -3.29 -32.87
N PHE A 269 2.31 -2.24 -33.39
CA PHE A 269 2.99 -0.97 -33.70
C PHE A 269 3.53 -0.26 -32.45
N ILE A 270 2.79 -0.24 -31.34
CA ILE A 270 3.23 0.35 -30.07
C ILE A 270 4.42 -0.43 -29.52
N THR A 271 4.33 -1.76 -29.49
CA THR A 271 5.43 -2.63 -29.05
C THR A 271 6.69 -2.39 -29.89
N ALA A 272 6.54 -2.29 -31.21
CA ALA A 272 7.65 -1.97 -32.11
C ALA A 272 8.22 -0.56 -31.86
N ARG A 273 7.38 0.44 -31.56
CA ARG A 273 7.80 1.81 -31.22
C ARG A 273 8.53 1.88 -29.88
N GLU A 274 8.07 1.15 -28.87
CA GLU A 274 8.73 1.02 -27.58
C GLU A 274 10.08 0.31 -27.71
N ALA A 275 10.14 -0.78 -28.46
CA ALA A 275 11.40 -1.46 -28.79
C ALA A 275 12.37 -0.53 -29.53
N THR A 276 11.88 0.28 -30.47
CA THR A 276 12.69 1.29 -31.17
C THR A 276 13.21 2.38 -30.22
N SER A 277 12.38 2.81 -29.26
CA SER A 277 12.76 3.82 -28.26
C SER A 277 13.80 3.28 -27.27
N ARG A 278 13.65 2.01 -26.83
CA ARG A 278 14.63 1.29 -26.01
C ARG A 278 15.95 1.10 -26.75
N TYR A 279 15.89 0.66 -28.01
CA TYR A 279 17.07 0.53 -28.86
C TYR A 279 17.81 1.88 -29.02
N LYS A 280 17.06 2.98 -29.17
CA LYS A 280 17.64 4.33 -29.26
C LYS A 280 18.38 4.73 -27.98
N ILE A 281 17.82 4.49 -26.79
CA ILE A 281 18.49 4.84 -25.52
C ILE A 281 19.70 3.93 -25.27
N GLU A 282 19.63 2.64 -25.59
CA GLU A 282 20.77 1.72 -25.51
C GLU A 282 21.93 2.15 -26.42
N LYS A 283 21.65 2.63 -27.63
CA LYS A 283 22.67 3.20 -28.53
C LYS A 283 23.30 4.47 -27.97
N GLN A 284 22.54 5.29 -27.25
CA GLN A 284 23.07 6.49 -26.58
C GLN A 284 23.96 6.12 -25.40
N ILE A 285 23.57 5.11 -24.61
CA ILE A 285 24.40 4.54 -23.53
C ILE A 285 25.72 4.03 -24.10
N GLU A 286 25.67 3.23 -25.19
CA GLU A 286 26.86 2.74 -25.88
C GLU A 286 27.81 3.88 -26.30
N HIS A 287 27.25 4.99 -26.80
CA HIS A 287 28.04 6.17 -27.16
C HIS A 287 28.68 6.83 -25.94
N VAL A 288 27.95 7.01 -24.83
CA VAL A 288 28.51 7.62 -23.61
C VAL A 288 29.65 6.78 -23.06
N LEU A 289 29.49 5.45 -23.01
CA LEU A 289 30.51 4.53 -22.51
C LEU A 289 31.82 4.59 -23.31
N ARG A 290 31.74 4.71 -24.64
CA ARG A 290 32.90 4.79 -25.53
C ARG A 290 33.71 6.07 -25.35
N GLU A 291 33.04 7.21 -25.20
CA GLU A 291 33.71 8.52 -25.10
C GLU A 291 34.52 8.67 -23.80
N VAL A 292 34.07 8.03 -22.72
CA VAL A 292 34.70 8.17 -21.41
C VAL A 292 35.93 7.25 -21.25
N ASP A 293 35.97 6.11 -21.94
CA ASP A 293 37.14 5.19 -21.93
C ASP A 293 38.40 5.81 -22.54
N LEU A 294 38.21 6.74 -23.48
CA LEU A 294 39.29 7.48 -24.14
C LEU A 294 40.03 8.45 -23.21
N MET A 295 39.58 8.62 -21.97
CA MET A 295 40.20 9.49 -20.98
C MET A 295 41.18 8.72 -20.10
N ASP A 296 42.42 9.21 -20.01
CA ASP A 296 43.44 8.60 -19.15
C ASP A 296 43.19 8.92 -17.67
N VAL A 297 43.09 7.87 -16.86
CA VAL A 297 42.98 7.97 -15.41
C VAL A 297 44.06 7.11 -14.78
N THR A 298 44.92 7.76 -14.00
CA THR A 298 45.96 7.12 -13.19
C THR A 298 45.33 6.22 -12.13
N VAL A 299 45.86 5.00 -12.04
CA VAL A 299 45.27 3.86 -11.33
C VAL A 299 45.69 3.88 -9.85
N ASP A 300 44.75 4.10 -8.92
CA ASP A 300 44.84 3.55 -7.56
C ASP A 300 43.53 3.58 -6.74
N THR A 301 42.40 3.13 -7.32
CA THR A 301 41.12 2.99 -6.60
C THR A 301 40.66 1.53 -6.56
N GLN A 302 40.28 1.03 -5.39
CA GLN A 302 39.72 -0.32 -5.20
C GLN A 302 38.20 -0.31 -5.36
N LEU A 303 37.64 -1.21 -6.18
CA LEU A 303 36.18 -1.34 -6.39
C LEU A 303 35.53 -2.14 -5.25
N LYS A 304 34.23 -1.93 -5.00
CA LYS A 304 33.51 -2.66 -3.94
C LYS A 304 32.99 -4.01 -4.45
N ILE A 305 33.14 -5.06 -3.65
CA ILE A 305 32.80 -6.45 -4.05
C ILE A 305 31.37 -6.85 -3.62
N LYS A 306 30.79 -6.22 -2.58
CA LYS A 306 29.49 -6.62 -2.02
C LYS A 306 28.39 -5.59 -2.33
N PRO A 307 27.35 -5.94 -3.11
CA PRO A 307 26.23 -5.05 -3.41
C PRO A 307 25.38 -4.75 -2.17
N VAL A 308 25.14 -3.47 -1.89
CA VAL A 308 24.15 -2.99 -0.91
C VAL A 308 22.93 -2.45 -1.67
N LYS A 309 21.71 -2.61 -1.13
CA LYS A 309 20.47 -2.11 -1.75
C LYS A 309 20.52 -0.59 -1.89
N VAL A 310 19.99 -0.05 -3.00
CA VAL A 310 19.88 1.41 -3.24
C VAL A 310 19.12 2.12 -2.11
N GLU A 311 18.12 1.45 -1.53
CA GLU A 311 17.34 1.93 -0.41
C GLU A 311 18.17 2.24 0.84
N ASN A 312 19.27 1.51 1.03
CA ASN A 312 20.20 1.67 2.14
C ASN A 312 21.35 2.63 1.80
N LYS A 313 21.37 3.23 0.61
CA LYS A 313 22.41 4.19 0.16
C LYS A 313 21.88 5.61 0.02
N ILE A 314 20.59 5.76 -0.30
CA ILE A 314 19.97 7.06 -0.57
C ILE A 314 18.90 7.35 0.48
N ALA A 315 19.14 8.36 1.31
CA ALA A 315 18.21 8.86 2.31
C ALA A 315 17.12 9.72 1.65
N GLU A 316 17.47 10.44 0.59
CA GLU A 316 16.56 11.35 -0.11
C GLU A 316 15.52 10.61 -0.96
N LYS A 317 14.25 10.64 -0.52
CA LYS A 317 13.14 9.90 -1.14
C LYS A 317 13.02 10.11 -2.66
N ARG A 318 13.07 11.36 -3.13
CA ARG A 318 12.91 11.68 -4.57
C ARG A 318 14.06 11.14 -5.42
N LEU A 319 15.29 11.25 -4.92
CA LEU A 319 16.47 10.72 -5.61
C LEU A 319 16.42 9.19 -5.66
N ARG A 320 16.02 8.55 -4.55
CA ARG A 320 15.84 7.11 -4.45
C ARG A 320 14.83 6.58 -5.47
N GLU A 321 13.67 7.22 -5.58
CA GLU A 321 12.62 6.84 -6.55
C GLU A 321 13.13 6.95 -8.00
N ARG A 322 13.89 8.01 -8.33
CA ARG A 322 14.49 8.18 -9.65
C ARG A 322 15.51 7.07 -9.97
N VAL A 323 16.47 6.83 -9.07
CA VAL A 323 17.51 5.82 -9.28
C VAL A 323 16.90 4.42 -9.45
N LEU A 324 15.88 4.08 -8.64
CA LEU A 324 15.16 2.82 -8.78
C LEU A 324 14.43 2.71 -10.12
N TYR A 325 13.81 3.80 -10.59
CA TYR A 325 13.16 3.83 -11.90
C TYR A 325 14.14 3.53 -13.05
N ASP A 326 15.30 4.18 -13.06
CA ASP A 326 16.32 3.99 -14.10
C ASP A 326 16.91 2.58 -14.08
N VAL A 327 17.23 2.06 -12.89
CA VAL A 327 17.76 0.71 -12.68
C VAL A 327 16.74 -0.34 -13.13
N ASN A 328 15.49 -0.26 -12.69
CA ASN A 328 14.47 -1.25 -13.06
C ASN A 328 14.20 -1.29 -14.57
N ARG A 329 14.32 -0.14 -15.26
CA ARG A 329 14.01 -0.02 -16.69
C ARG A 329 15.16 -0.50 -17.58
N LEU A 330 16.41 -0.19 -17.23
CA LEU A 330 17.54 -0.27 -18.18
C LEU A 330 18.81 -0.92 -17.61
N TYR A 331 18.81 -1.45 -16.38
CA TYR A 331 20.00 -2.08 -15.79
C TYR A 331 20.58 -3.18 -16.68
N GLN A 332 19.74 -4.09 -17.19
CA GLN A 332 20.20 -5.17 -18.06
C GLN A 332 20.77 -4.62 -19.38
N GLY A 333 20.13 -3.63 -20.00
CA GLY A 333 20.62 -3.01 -21.24
C GLY A 333 21.97 -2.30 -21.06
N VAL A 334 22.20 -1.66 -19.90
CA VAL A 334 23.51 -1.08 -19.55
C VAL A 334 24.54 -2.20 -19.35
N ASN A 335 24.19 -3.26 -18.61
CA ASN A 335 25.10 -4.37 -18.34
C ASN A 335 25.51 -5.10 -19.62
N ASP A 336 24.55 -5.43 -20.48
CA ASP A 336 24.79 -6.07 -21.77
C ASP A 336 25.65 -5.20 -22.69
N SER A 337 25.47 -3.86 -22.63
CA SER A 337 26.30 -2.91 -23.36
C SER A 337 27.74 -2.89 -22.85
N LEU A 338 27.95 -2.90 -21.53
CA LEU A 338 29.28 -2.97 -20.91
C LEU A 338 29.99 -4.28 -21.28
N ASP A 339 29.30 -5.42 -21.15
CA ASP A 339 29.83 -6.76 -21.44
C ASP A 339 30.18 -6.92 -22.93
N ARG A 340 29.29 -6.44 -23.82
CA ARG A 340 29.56 -6.43 -25.26
C ARG A 340 30.74 -5.55 -25.62
N LEU A 341 30.80 -4.31 -25.12
CA LEU A 341 31.91 -3.40 -25.40
C LEU A 341 33.25 -3.92 -24.86
N ALA A 342 33.23 -4.58 -23.69
CA ALA A 342 34.40 -5.27 -23.16
C ALA A 342 34.84 -6.43 -24.07
N GLY A 343 33.90 -7.27 -24.51
CA GLY A 343 34.17 -8.37 -25.43
C GLY A 343 34.69 -7.92 -26.79
N GLU A 344 34.25 -6.74 -27.28
CA GLU A 344 34.76 -6.12 -28.51
C GLU A 344 36.07 -5.33 -28.30
N ASN A 345 36.69 -5.37 -27.12
CA ASN A 345 37.89 -4.60 -26.73
C ASN A 345 37.77 -3.07 -26.96
N LYS A 346 36.56 -2.53 -26.84
CA LYS A 346 36.25 -1.11 -27.06
C LYS A 346 36.03 -0.32 -25.77
N LEU A 347 36.05 -1.00 -24.62
CA LEU A 347 35.88 -0.41 -23.30
C LEU A 347 36.60 -1.28 -22.28
N ASN A 348 37.41 -0.67 -21.41
CA ASN A 348 37.84 -1.34 -20.19
C ASN A 348 36.86 -1.04 -19.05
N THR A 349 35.92 -1.96 -18.81
CA THR A 349 34.86 -1.79 -17.80
C THR A 349 35.39 -1.51 -16.39
N ASN A 350 36.53 -2.09 -16.03
CA ASN A 350 37.19 -1.84 -14.75
C ASN A 350 37.82 -0.44 -14.68
N LYS A 351 38.47 0.03 -15.76
CA LYS A 351 39.01 1.40 -15.85
C LYS A 351 37.86 2.40 -15.72
N PHE A 352 36.77 2.18 -16.44
CA PHE A 352 35.59 3.03 -16.41
C PHE A 352 34.92 3.07 -15.03
N ALA A 353 34.72 1.91 -14.38
CA ALA A 353 34.17 1.86 -13.01
C ALA A 353 35.04 2.64 -12.01
N LYS A 354 36.38 2.52 -12.11
CA LYS A 354 37.32 3.30 -11.28
C LYS A 354 37.19 4.80 -11.53
N SER A 355 37.00 5.23 -12.77
CA SER A 355 36.79 6.64 -13.10
C SER A 355 35.51 7.20 -12.46
N ILE A 356 34.41 6.45 -12.49
CA ILE A 356 33.15 6.86 -11.85
C ILE A 356 33.31 6.91 -10.33
N LYS A 357 33.93 5.90 -9.72
CA LYS A 357 34.18 5.89 -8.28
C LYS A 357 35.04 7.08 -7.83
N ARG A 358 36.12 7.37 -8.56
CA ARG A 358 36.97 8.53 -8.26
C ARG A 358 36.21 9.84 -8.37
N MET A 359 35.37 10.00 -9.40
CA MET A 359 34.49 11.17 -9.51
C MET A 359 33.57 11.32 -8.30
N TYR A 360 33.04 10.20 -7.78
CA TYR A 360 32.24 10.20 -6.55
C TYR A 360 33.06 10.60 -5.32
N GLU A 361 34.23 10.00 -5.12
CA GLU A 361 35.14 10.31 -4.01
C GLU A 361 35.51 11.81 -4.00
N ASP A 362 35.95 12.35 -5.14
CA ASP A 362 36.30 13.77 -5.31
C ASP A 362 35.10 14.69 -5.01
N ALA A 363 33.88 14.31 -5.44
CA ALA A 363 32.67 15.09 -5.21
C ALA A 363 32.20 15.03 -3.74
N ASN A 364 32.38 13.88 -3.08
CA ASN A 364 31.91 13.65 -1.71
C ASN A 364 32.69 14.49 -0.67
N GLU A 365 33.93 14.89 -0.98
CA GLU A 365 34.72 15.81 -0.13
C GLU A 365 34.07 17.19 0.05
N THR A 366 33.11 17.58 -0.81
CA THR A 366 32.49 18.90 -0.82
C THR A 366 31.32 19.08 0.17
N ASN A 367 30.93 18.03 0.89
CA ASN A 367 29.89 18.04 1.93
C ASN A 367 28.52 18.60 1.46
N ILE A 368 28.15 18.28 0.21
CA ILE A 368 26.86 18.65 -0.42
C ILE A 368 25.79 17.56 -0.24
N SER A 369 24.53 17.85 -0.60
CA SER A 369 23.43 16.88 -0.53
C SER A 369 23.61 15.69 -1.49
N GLN A 370 22.89 14.57 -1.26
CA GLN A 370 22.98 13.42 -2.16
C GLN A 370 22.41 13.76 -3.55
N SER A 371 21.36 14.58 -3.63
CA SER A 371 20.83 15.06 -4.92
C SER A 371 21.84 15.92 -5.66
N ASP A 372 22.49 16.87 -4.98
CA ASP A 372 23.48 17.75 -5.61
C ASP A 372 24.70 16.95 -6.08
N LEU A 373 25.14 15.99 -5.28
CA LEU A 373 26.23 15.09 -5.62
C LEU A 373 25.88 14.23 -6.85
N TYR A 374 24.69 13.64 -6.88
CA TYR A 374 24.21 12.89 -8.04
C TYR A 374 24.18 13.76 -9.30
N HIS A 375 23.62 14.96 -9.21
CA HIS A 375 23.56 15.89 -10.33
C HIS A 375 24.94 16.36 -10.79
N LEU A 376 25.89 16.53 -9.87
CA LEU A 376 27.27 16.86 -10.18
C LEU A 376 27.96 15.72 -10.96
N LEU A 377 27.76 14.46 -10.56
CA LEU A 377 28.29 13.30 -11.28
C LEU A 377 27.71 13.18 -12.69
N VAL A 378 26.40 13.34 -12.82
CA VAL A 378 25.70 13.36 -14.12
C VAL A 378 26.22 14.49 -15.01
N GLN A 379 26.34 15.70 -14.45
CA GLN A 379 26.84 16.87 -15.17
C GLN A 379 28.28 16.68 -15.63
N THR A 380 29.13 16.11 -14.78
CA THR A 380 30.53 15.82 -15.12
C THR A 380 30.62 14.80 -16.24
N LEU A 381 29.82 13.73 -16.19
CA LEU A 381 29.76 12.72 -17.26
C LEU A 381 29.25 13.33 -18.57
N PHE A 382 28.21 14.15 -18.48
CA PHE A 382 27.62 14.85 -19.61
C PHE A 382 28.60 15.84 -20.28
N GLU A 383 29.40 16.56 -19.49
CA GLU A 383 30.44 17.45 -20.03
C GLU A 383 31.54 16.65 -20.72
N LYS A 384 31.96 15.53 -20.13
CA LYS A 384 32.97 14.63 -20.70
C LYS A 384 32.54 13.96 -22.01
N THR A 385 31.23 13.82 -22.25
CA THR A 385 30.67 13.22 -23.47
C THR A 385 30.34 14.25 -24.55
N GLY A 386 30.89 15.47 -24.43
CA GLY A 386 30.63 16.56 -25.37
C GLY A 386 29.20 17.10 -25.27
N ARG A 387 28.58 17.03 -24.08
CA ARG A 387 27.21 17.50 -23.80
C ARG A 387 26.16 16.77 -24.63
N LYS A 388 26.33 15.46 -24.79
CA LYS A 388 25.38 14.59 -25.48
C LYS A 388 24.75 13.61 -24.50
N TYR A 389 23.49 13.25 -24.77
CA TYR A 389 22.79 12.15 -24.13
C TYR A 389 22.74 12.23 -22.59
N ARG A 390 22.20 13.34 -22.07
CA ARG A 390 22.05 13.56 -20.63
C ARG A 390 21.27 12.43 -19.94
N GLU A 391 20.19 11.97 -20.55
CA GLU A 391 19.40 10.85 -20.02
C GLU A 391 20.24 9.57 -19.90
N ALA A 392 21.06 9.25 -20.90
CA ALA A 392 21.98 8.11 -20.83
C ALA A 392 23.02 8.28 -19.70
N CYS A 393 23.48 9.51 -19.44
CA CYS A 393 24.39 9.79 -18.33
C CYS A 393 23.71 9.55 -16.98
N GLU A 394 22.45 9.98 -16.81
CA GLU A 394 21.64 9.70 -15.60
C GLU A 394 21.51 8.19 -15.36
N ILE A 395 21.13 7.43 -16.39
CA ILE A 395 20.99 5.97 -16.31
C ILE A 395 22.31 5.30 -15.92
N ILE A 396 23.44 5.75 -16.47
CA ILE A 396 24.77 5.21 -16.15
C ILE A 396 25.14 5.49 -14.69
N ILE A 397 24.92 6.72 -14.19
CA ILE A 397 25.19 7.03 -12.78
C ILE A 397 24.28 6.19 -11.87
N SER A 398 22.98 6.08 -12.18
CA SER A 398 22.04 5.21 -11.46
C SER A 398 22.50 3.74 -11.42
N TYR A 399 23.05 3.22 -12.53
CA TYR A 399 23.66 1.89 -12.58
C TYR A 399 24.85 1.73 -11.62
N PHE A 400 25.73 2.74 -11.53
CA PHE A 400 26.88 2.69 -10.60
C PHE A 400 26.50 2.91 -9.13
N VAL A 401 25.39 3.60 -8.85
CA VAL A 401 24.78 3.60 -7.52
C VAL A 401 24.39 2.19 -7.13
N GLN A 402 23.69 1.44 -8.00
CA GLN A 402 23.35 0.04 -7.75
C GLN A 402 24.59 -0.83 -7.53
N ARG A 403 25.66 -0.63 -8.33
CA ARG A 403 26.94 -1.37 -8.19
C ARG A 403 27.83 -0.97 -7.00
N CYS A 404 27.42 0.00 -6.19
CA CYS A 404 28.17 0.50 -5.01
C CYS A 404 29.43 1.31 -5.32
N GLU A 405 29.57 1.81 -6.55
CA GLU A 405 30.67 2.72 -6.89
C GLU A 405 30.27 4.19 -6.66
N VAL A 406 28.98 4.45 -6.41
CA VAL A 406 28.42 5.75 -6.01
C VAL A 406 27.53 5.55 -4.78
N PHE A 407 27.72 6.40 -3.76
CA PHE A 407 27.10 6.35 -2.43
C PHE A 407 27.49 5.13 -1.56
N ASP A 408 27.86 5.44 -0.31
CA ASP A 408 28.10 4.45 0.73
C ASP A 408 26.79 4.00 1.41
N GLU A 409 26.85 2.89 2.15
CA GLU A 409 25.72 2.44 2.98
C GLU A 409 25.50 3.44 4.12
N ILE A 410 24.25 3.85 4.32
CA ILE A 410 23.84 4.72 5.42
C ILE A 410 23.97 3.89 6.71
N THR A 411 24.89 4.29 7.58
CA THR A 411 25.11 3.71 8.91
C THR A 411 24.07 4.15 9.93
#